data_AF-A0A0F9FY83-F1
#
_entry.id   AF-A0A0F9FY83-F1
#
_cell.length_a   1.000
_cell.length_b   1.000
_cell.length_c   1.000
_cell.angle_alpha   90.00
_cell.angle_beta   90.00
_cell.angle_gamma   90.00
#
_symmetry.space_group_name_H-M   'P 1'
#
loop_
_entity.id
_entity.type
_entity.pdbx_description
1 polymer ?
#
loop_
_entity_poly.entity_id
_entity_poly.type
_entity_poly.pdbx_seq_one_letter_code
_entity_poly.pdbx_strand_id
1 'polypeptide(L)'
;MTWGLETARATYNVAHWSDGYFDINAQGELVAYPDGDQTKPAISLTQLTEQFKQQGLTLPVLVRFTDILKNRVDTLTNAFTQARANREYNGKYTCVYPIKVNQQRSVVSKLLAHPSGLVGLEAGSKPELMAILGVAKEPITIVCNGYKDSEFLRLACIGQAMGHSVKIVVEKLSELTTLLEEIDNLGIEPAIGIRIRLNSVGKGKWQNTGGEKGKFGLTAGQVLSAVEVLKKHNKLHLMQMVHFHIGSQIANIRDIHRALRECARHFAELTQLNVPLNTVDVGGGLGVDYEGSGSRSACSMNYTVEEYARNVVNAFAEVCDQHNLTHPAIITESGRALTAHHAVLITDVIDVEKAPNHLNPEPPLENSALVLDEMWQCLQRLNPRMALEIYHDAMHLFSEAHDQYVHGLVSMLEWA
;
A
#
# COMPACT_ATOMS: atom_id res chain seq x y z
N MET A 1 -12.01 -33.99 2.82
CA MET A 1 -12.88 -33.00 3.48
C MET A 1 -14.10 -32.80 2.61
N THR A 2 -15.29 -32.74 3.19
CA THR A 2 -16.51 -32.39 2.45
C THR A 2 -16.44 -30.90 2.14
N TRP A 3 -16.47 -30.52 0.86
CA TRP A 3 -16.49 -29.11 0.47
C TRP A 3 -17.81 -28.46 0.94
N GLY A 4 -17.72 -27.27 1.52
CA GLY A 4 -18.85 -26.55 2.10
C GLY A 4 -18.47 -25.14 2.53
N LEU A 5 -19.42 -24.38 3.06
CA LEU A 5 -19.24 -22.95 3.38
C LEU A 5 -18.09 -22.69 4.37
N GLU A 6 -18.00 -23.47 5.45
CA GLU A 6 -16.94 -23.33 6.45
C GLU A 6 -15.55 -23.63 5.86
N THR A 7 -15.46 -24.70 5.05
CA THR A 7 -14.22 -25.04 4.35
C THR A 7 -13.83 -23.94 3.36
N ALA A 8 -14.78 -23.42 2.57
CA ALA A 8 -14.50 -22.32 1.63
C ALA A 8 -14.02 -21.05 2.36
N ARG A 9 -14.71 -20.64 3.43
CA ARG A 9 -14.31 -19.49 4.25
C ARG A 9 -12.91 -19.66 4.85
N ALA A 10 -12.60 -20.85 5.37
CA ALA A 10 -11.29 -21.16 5.93
C ALA A 10 -10.19 -21.23 4.85
N THR A 11 -10.46 -21.86 3.70
CA THR A 11 -9.50 -22.00 2.60
C THR A 11 -9.18 -20.66 1.94
N TYR A 12 -10.17 -19.80 1.71
CA TYR A 12 -9.98 -18.49 1.06
C TYR A 12 -9.66 -17.36 2.04
N ASN A 13 -9.71 -17.64 3.35
CA ASN A 13 -9.30 -16.73 4.41
C ASN A 13 -10.02 -15.36 4.36
N VAL A 14 -11.25 -15.32 3.84
CA VAL A 14 -11.99 -14.08 3.50
C VAL A 14 -12.16 -13.18 4.72
N ALA A 15 -12.47 -13.76 5.87
CA ALA A 15 -12.64 -13.01 7.11
C ALA A 15 -11.38 -12.22 7.55
N HIS A 16 -10.20 -12.64 7.10
CA HIS A 16 -8.94 -12.08 7.58
C HIS A 16 -8.37 -10.97 6.69
N TRP A 17 -8.49 -11.07 5.37
CA TRP A 17 -7.99 -10.02 4.47
C TRP A 17 -9.05 -8.97 4.11
N SER A 18 -10.35 -9.30 4.24
CA SER A 18 -11.43 -8.44 3.74
C SER A 18 -11.71 -7.21 4.59
N ASP A 19 -11.18 -7.12 5.82
CA ASP A 19 -11.50 -6.10 6.81
C ASP A 19 -13.02 -5.92 7.02
N GLY A 20 -13.80 -7.00 6.84
CA GLY A 20 -15.26 -7.00 6.97
C GLY A 20 -16.02 -6.50 5.74
N TYR A 21 -15.33 -6.00 4.70
CA TYR A 21 -15.97 -5.50 3.48
C TYR A 21 -16.47 -6.59 2.54
N PHE A 22 -15.97 -7.82 2.68
CA PHE A 22 -16.36 -8.95 1.82
C PHE A 22 -16.57 -10.21 2.66
N ASP A 23 -17.55 -11.03 2.29
CA ASP A 23 -17.78 -12.34 2.90
C ASP A 23 -18.46 -13.27 1.89
N ILE A 24 -18.61 -14.55 2.23
CA ILE A 24 -19.40 -15.54 1.51
C ILE A 24 -20.74 -15.70 2.22
N ASN A 25 -21.86 -15.45 1.55
CA ASN A 25 -23.20 -15.57 2.15
C ASN A 25 -23.65 -17.05 2.31
N ALA A 26 -24.84 -17.26 2.88
CA ALA A 26 -25.39 -18.61 3.10
C ALA A 26 -25.65 -19.41 1.81
N GLN A 27 -25.72 -18.73 0.66
CA GLN A 27 -25.90 -19.31 -0.66
C GLN A 27 -24.56 -19.67 -1.33
N GLY A 28 -23.43 -19.36 -0.69
CA GLY A 28 -22.10 -19.58 -1.25
C GLY A 28 -21.63 -18.48 -2.21
N GLU A 29 -22.32 -17.34 -2.25
CA GLU A 29 -21.96 -16.21 -3.12
C GLU A 29 -21.04 -15.22 -2.40
N LEU A 30 -20.10 -14.63 -3.15
CA LEU A 30 -19.30 -13.51 -2.66
C LEU A 30 -20.16 -12.25 -2.58
N VAL A 31 -20.18 -11.62 -1.41
CA VAL A 31 -20.93 -10.40 -1.14
C VAL A 31 -20.02 -9.29 -0.62
N ALA A 32 -20.41 -8.03 -0.85
CA ALA A 32 -19.74 -6.85 -0.33
C ALA A 32 -20.60 -6.08 0.69
N TYR A 33 -19.97 -5.59 1.74
CA TYR A 33 -20.51 -4.67 2.75
C TYR A 33 -19.71 -3.36 2.67
N PRO A 34 -20.08 -2.41 1.79
CA PRO A 34 -19.23 -1.25 1.49
C PRO A 34 -18.91 -0.35 2.70
N ASP A 35 -19.74 -0.36 3.73
CA ASP A 35 -19.52 0.40 4.96
C ASP A 35 -18.93 -0.43 6.10
N GLY A 36 -18.58 -1.70 5.85
CA GLY A 36 -18.06 -2.65 6.83
C GLY A 36 -19.09 -3.15 7.85
N ASP A 37 -20.36 -2.80 7.69
CA ASP A 37 -21.42 -3.18 8.63
C ASP A 37 -22.20 -4.40 8.10
N GLN A 38 -21.84 -5.57 8.62
CA GLN A 38 -22.47 -6.85 8.24
C GLN A 38 -23.92 -7.00 8.73
N THR A 39 -24.43 -6.05 9.52
CA THR A 39 -25.86 -6.04 9.89
C THR A 39 -26.74 -5.45 8.79
N LYS A 40 -26.15 -4.77 7.80
CA LYS A 40 -26.87 -4.18 6.66
C LYS A 40 -26.95 -5.15 5.48
N PRO A 41 -27.88 -4.90 4.53
CA PRO A 41 -27.98 -5.71 3.33
C PRO A 41 -26.67 -5.72 2.52
N ALA A 42 -26.17 -6.91 2.23
CA ALA A 42 -24.97 -7.10 1.41
C ALA A 42 -25.26 -6.90 -0.09
N ILE A 43 -24.25 -6.54 -0.86
CA ILE A 43 -24.31 -6.48 -2.32
C ILE A 43 -23.74 -7.80 -2.87
N SER A 44 -24.59 -8.63 -3.50
CA SER A 44 -24.13 -9.86 -4.18
C SER A 44 -23.38 -9.52 -5.47
N LEU A 45 -22.13 -9.99 -5.59
CA LEU A 45 -21.33 -9.77 -6.80
C LEU A 45 -21.88 -10.56 -8.00
N THR A 46 -22.56 -11.69 -7.76
CA THR A 46 -23.26 -12.45 -8.79
C THR A 46 -24.40 -11.63 -9.39
N GLN A 47 -25.28 -11.11 -8.53
CA GLN A 47 -26.41 -10.27 -8.96
C GLN A 47 -25.94 -8.98 -9.64
N LEU A 48 -24.86 -8.37 -9.12
CA LEU A 48 -24.26 -7.19 -9.72
C LEU A 48 -23.73 -7.47 -11.14
N THR A 49 -23.14 -8.65 -11.36
CA THR A 49 -22.66 -9.08 -12.68
C THR A 49 -23.82 -9.29 -13.67
N GLU A 50 -24.95 -9.81 -13.21
CA GLU A 50 -26.16 -9.93 -14.03
C GLU A 50 -26.71 -8.56 -14.42
N GLN A 51 -26.71 -7.59 -13.49
CA GLN A 51 -27.11 -6.21 -13.77
C GLN A 51 -26.22 -5.53 -14.81
N PHE A 52 -24.90 -5.78 -14.80
CA PHE A 52 -24.00 -5.28 -15.84
C PHE A 52 -24.41 -5.74 -17.23
N LYS A 53 -24.71 -7.03 -17.38
CA LYS A 53 -25.16 -7.61 -18.66
C LYS A 53 -26.47 -6.99 -19.12
N GLN A 54 -27.42 -6.77 -18.21
CA GLN A 54 -28.70 -6.09 -18.51
C GLN A 54 -28.49 -4.64 -18.98
N GLN A 55 -27.43 -3.97 -18.53
CA GLN A 55 -27.04 -2.63 -18.96
C GLN A 55 -26.16 -2.60 -20.22
N GLY A 56 -25.93 -3.76 -20.86
CA GLY A 56 -25.11 -3.87 -22.07
C GLY A 56 -23.59 -3.80 -21.80
N LEU A 57 -23.17 -3.95 -20.55
CA LEU A 57 -21.75 -4.06 -20.21
C LEU A 57 -21.27 -5.51 -20.35
N THR A 58 -20.07 -5.68 -20.90
CA THR A 58 -19.37 -6.96 -20.99
C THR A 58 -18.24 -7.01 -19.97
N LEU A 59 -17.96 -8.21 -19.45
CA LEU A 59 -16.78 -8.43 -18.62
C LEU A 59 -15.50 -8.34 -19.48
N PRO A 60 -14.34 -7.93 -18.92
CA PRO A 60 -14.11 -7.60 -17.51
C PRO A 60 -14.63 -6.23 -17.07
N VAL A 61 -15.10 -6.12 -15.82
CA VAL A 61 -15.58 -4.87 -15.21
C VAL A 61 -14.84 -4.59 -13.90
N LEU A 62 -14.34 -3.36 -13.74
CA LEU A 62 -13.75 -2.88 -12.48
C LEU A 62 -14.80 -2.14 -11.65
N VAL A 63 -15.29 -2.79 -10.59
CA VAL A 63 -16.27 -2.25 -9.65
C VAL A 63 -15.55 -1.45 -8.57
N ARG A 64 -16.06 -0.26 -8.22
CA ARG A 64 -15.55 0.56 -7.11
C ARG A 64 -16.63 0.84 -6.07
N PHE A 65 -16.42 0.34 -4.86
CA PHE A 65 -17.25 0.60 -3.70
C PHE A 65 -16.74 1.85 -2.97
N THR A 66 -17.25 3.02 -3.36
CA THR A 66 -16.73 4.30 -2.83
C THR A 66 -16.97 4.50 -1.33
N ASP A 67 -17.94 3.80 -0.74
CA ASP A 67 -18.18 3.87 0.71
C ASP A 67 -17.12 3.15 1.53
N ILE A 68 -16.39 2.20 0.93
CA ILE A 68 -15.20 1.59 1.56
C ILE A 68 -14.15 2.67 1.78
N LEU A 69 -13.94 3.57 0.82
CA LEU A 69 -12.98 4.69 0.97
C LEU A 69 -13.33 5.56 2.18
N LYS A 70 -14.63 5.84 2.39
CA LYS A 70 -15.10 6.60 3.55
C LYS A 70 -14.80 5.84 4.84
N ASN A 71 -15.21 4.56 4.92
CA ASN A 71 -14.98 3.74 6.11
C ASN A 71 -13.48 3.58 6.43
N ARG A 72 -12.60 3.51 5.43
CA ARG A 72 -11.14 3.50 5.66
C ARG A 72 -10.62 4.79 6.27
N VAL A 73 -11.16 5.94 5.86
CA VAL A 73 -10.83 7.22 6.50
C VAL A 73 -11.37 7.26 7.93
N ASP A 74 -12.60 6.81 8.18
CA ASP A 74 -13.17 6.69 9.53
C ASP A 74 -12.29 5.82 10.42
N THR A 75 -11.95 4.60 9.97
CA THR A 75 -11.07 3.65 10.70
C THR A 75 -9.74 4.31 11.09
N LEU A 76 -9.06 4.94 10.14
CA LEU A 76 -7.75 5.55 10.39
C LEU A 76 -7.86 6.78 11.31
N THR A 77 -8.81 7.67 11.06
CA THR A 77 -8.98 8.89 11.88
C THR A 77 -9.47 8.58 13.30
N ASN A 78 -10.31 7.56 13.48
CA ASN A 78 -10.74 7.07 14.79
C ASN A 78 -9.57 6.43 15.56
N ALA A 79 -8.74 5.61 14.90
CA ALA A 79 -7.55 5.02 15.51
C ALA A 79 -6.58 6.09 16.04
N PHE A 80 -6.33 7.14 15.25
CA PHE A 80 -5.50 8.27 15.71
C PHE A 80 -6.17 9.12 16.79
N THR A 81 -7.48 9.32 16.72
CA THR A 81 -8.24 10.04 17.77
C THR A 81 -8.15 9.31 19.10
N GLN A 82 -8.35 7.98 19.11
CA GLN A 82 -8.24 7.17 20.31
C GLN A 82 -6.80 7.12 20.84
N ALA A 83 -5.81 6.94 19.95
CA ALA A 83 -4.41 6.94 20.35
C ALA A 83 -4.00 8.27 21.00
N ARG A 84 -4.46 9.40 20.44
CA ARG A 84 -4.22 10.75 20.99
C ARG A 84 -4.89 10.93 22.36
N ALA A 85 -6.17 10.54 22.48
CA ALA A 85 -6.89 10.63 23.76
C ALA A 85 -6.20 9.82 24.86
N ASN A 86 -5.77 8.59 24.55
CA ASN A 86 -5.10 7.70 25.51
C ASN A 86 -3.72 8.21 25.99
N ARG A 87 -3.11 9.15 25.28
CA ARG A 87 -1.82 9.77 25.62
C ARG A 87 -1.92 11.25 25.93
N GLU A 88 -3.14 11.78 26.07
CA GLU A 88 -3.39 13.22 26.27
C GLU A 88 -2.64 14.10 25.23
N TYR A 89 -2.55 13.59 24.00
CA TYR A 89 -1.75 14.19 22.94
C TYR A 89 -2.48 15.37 22.28
N ASN A 90 -2.03 16.58 22.63
CA ASN A 90 -2.63 17.84 22.20
C ASN A 90 -2.48 18.18 20.70
N GLY A 91 -1.48 17.62 20.01
CA GLY A 91 -1.28 17.84 18.58
C GLY A 91 -2.45 17.31 17.75
N LYS A 92 -2.80 17.96 16.64
CA LYS A 92 -3.89 17.52 15.73
C LYS A 92 -3.44 16.35 14.86
N TYR A 93 -4.40 15.63 14.26
CA TYR A 93 -4.12 14.60 13.26
C TYR A 93 -4.76 14.96 11.92
N THR A 94 -4.01 14.81 10.83
CA THR A 94 -4.50 14.96 9.46
C THR A 94 -4.10 13.73 8.63
N CYS A 95 -5.08 13.12 7.98
CA CYS A 95 -4.86 12.04 7.03
C CYS A 95 -4.61 12.65 5.65
N VAL A 96 -3.40 12.52 5.10
CA VAL A 96 -3.08 13.04 3.77
C VAL A 96 -3.08 11.89 2.78
N TYR A 97 -3.83 12.00 1.69
CA TYR A 97 -3.89 10.97 0.66
C TYR A 97 -2.87 11.25 -0.46
N PRO A 98 -1.83 10.43 -0.63
CA PRO A 98 -0.89 10.55 -1.74
C PRO A 98 -1.54 10.06 -3.04
N ILE A 99 -1.84 11.00 -3.95
CA ILE A 99 -2.66 10.67 -5.14
C ILE A 99 -1.94 9.73 -6.11
N LYS A 100 -0.61 9.59 -5.99
CA LYS A 100 0.20 8.61 -6.74
C LYS A 100 -0.31 7.17 -6.64
N VAL A 101 -1.04 6.85 -5.56
CA VAL A 101 -1.63 5.52 -5.35
C VAL A 101 -2.82 5.28 -6.28
N ASN A 102 -3.67 6.29 -6.48
CA ASN A 102 -4.79 6.25 -7.42
C ASN A 102 -5.31 7.68 -7.69
N GLN A 103 -4.97 8.23 -8.85
CA GLN A 103 -5.28 9.61 -9.24
C GLN A 103 -6.72 9.79 -9.76
N GLN A 104 -7.52 8.73 -9.82
CA GLN A 104 -8.86 8.79 -10.40
C GLN A 104 -9.75 9.78 -9.65
N ARG A 105 -10.36 10.71 -10.39
CA ARG A 105 -11.18 11.79 -9.81
C ARG A 105 -12.24 11.29 -8.84
N SER A 106 -12.90 10.17 -9.15
CA SER A 106 -13.94 9.58 -8.30
C SER A 106 -13.40 9.13 -6.93
N VAL A 107 -12.17 8.63 -6.87
CA VAL A 107 -11.51 8.21 -5.63
C VAL A 107 -11.09 9.44 -4.82
N VAL A 108 -10.35 10.36 -5.45
CA VAL A 108 -9.86 11.58 -4.79
C VAL A 108 -11.01 12.45 -4.28
N SER A 109 -12.05 12.66 -5.10
CA SER A 109 -13.21 13.46 -4.71
C SER A 109 -13.98 12.83 -3.55
N LYS A 110 -14.12 11.50 -3.50
CA LYS A 110 -14.79 10.81 -2.39
C LYS A 110 -14.01 10.94 -1.09
N LEU A 111 -12.68 10.77 -1.14
CA LEU A 111 -11.81 10.94 0.04
C LEU A 111 -11.85 12.38 0.55
N LEU A 112 -11.77 13.38 -0.34
CA LEU A 112 -11.87 14.79 0.04
C LEU A 112 -13.24 15.19 0.61
N ALA A 113 -14.32 14.58 0.11
CA ALA A 113 -15.68 14.85 0.59
C ALA A 113 -15.98 14.22 1.96
N HIS A 114 -14.98 13.63 2.63
CA HIS A 114 -15.16 13.04 3.94
C HIS A 114 -15.59 14.08 4.99
N PRO A 115 -16.65 13.83 5.78
CA PRO A 115 -17.24 14.83 6.67
C PRO A 115 -16.33 15.26 7.84
N SER A 116 -15.29 14.48 8.16
CA SER A 116 -14.35 14.84 9.24
C SER A 116 -13.55 16.11 8.95
N GLY A 117 -13.37 16.50 7.68
CA GLY A 117 -12.49 17.60 7.29
C GLY A 117 -11.00 17.34 7.58
N LEU A 118 -10.64 16.11 7.96
CA LEU A 118 -9.27 15.73 8.33
C LEU A 118 -8.47 15.16 7.14
N VAL A 119 -9.01 15.26 5.92
CA VAL A 119 -8.38 14.71 4.71
C VAL A 119 -7.67 15.81 3.93
N GLY A 120 -6.36 15.65 3.73
CA GLY A 120 -5.55 16.44 2.79
C GLY A 120 -5.08 15.59 1.61
N LEU A 121 -4.34 16.19 0.66
CA LEU A 121 -3.77 15.49 -0.50
C LEU A 121 -2.25 15.69 -0.59
N GLU A 122 -1.54 14.68 -1.07
CA GLU A 122 -0.11 14.78 -1.39
C GLU A 122 0.12 14.63 -2.89
N ALA A 123 0.96 15.51 -3.43
CA ALA A 123 1.51 15.43 -4.77
C ALA A 123 2.99 15.09 -4.70
N GLY A 124 3.41 14.08 -5.47
CA GLY A 124 4.81 13.73 -5.68
C GLY A 124 5.38 14.25 -7.00
N SER A 125 4.62 15.04 -7.77
CA SER A 125 5.04 15.61 -9.05
C SER A 125 4.22 16.82 -9.48
N LYS A 126 4.75 17.63 -10.41
CA LYS A 126 4.07 18.83 -10.92
C LYS A 126 2.68 18.51 -11.52
N PRO A 127 2.49 17.47 -12.36
CA PRO A 127 1.16 17.10 -12.86
C PRO A 127 0.19 16.68 -11.75
N GLU A 128 0.70 16.02 -10.71
CA GLU A 128 -0.13 15.65 -9.55
C GLU A 128 -0.58 16.88 -8.77
N LEU A 129 0.29 17.87 -8.56
CA LEU A 129 -0.10 19.14 -7.94
C LEU A 129 -1.17 19.86 -8.77
N MET A 130 -1.03 19.89 -10.10
CA MET A 130 -2.06 20.46 -10.98
C MET A 130 -3.40 19.70 -10.85
N ALA A 131 -3.36 18.37 -10.76
CA ALA A 131 -4.57 17.56 -10.56
C ALA A 131 -5.24 17.84 -9.20
N ILE A 132 -4.45 17.98 -8.13
CA ILE A 132 -4.95 18.36 -6.80
C ILE A 132 -5.64 19.72 -6.85
N LEU A 133 -4.99 20.73 -7.42
CA LEU A 133 -5.55 22.09 -7.54
C LEU A 133 -6.80 22.12 -8.43
N GLY A 134 -6.88 21.24 -9.44
CA GLY A 134 -8.04 21.12 -10.31
C GLY A 134 -9.26 20.42 -9.69
N VAL A 135 -9.07 19.57 -8.67
CA VAL A 135 -10.17 18.83 -8.01
C VAL A 135 -10.60 19.46 -6.69
N ALA A 136 -9.70 20.18 -6.01
CA ALA A 136 -9.99 20.84 -4.74
C ALA A 136 -10.93 22.03 -4.97
N LYS A 137 -12.13 21.95 -4.39
CA LYS A 137 -13.14 23.02 -4.46
C LYS A 137 -13.09 23.97 -3.25
N GLU A 138 -12.49 23.51 -2.16
CA GLU A 138 -12.38 24.21 -0.89
C GLU A 138 -10.91 24.18 -0.43
N PRO A 139 -10.50 25.09 0.47
CA PRO A 139 -9.20 25.02 1.13
C PRO A 139 -8.95 23.65 1.77
N ILE A 140 -7.80 23.06 1.48
CA ILE A 140 -7.36 21.75 1.98
C ILE A 140 -5.89 21.82 2.40
N THR A 141 -5.43 20.81 3.13
CA THR A 141 -3.99 20.60 3.32
C THR A 141 -3.40 19.93 2.08
N ILE A 142 -2.33 20.51 1.54
CA ILE A 142 -1.57 19.96 0.41
C ILE A 142 -0.12 19.74 0.85
N VAL A 143 0.39 18.52 0.69
CA VAL A 143 1.82 18.21 0.89
C VAL A 143 2.47 18.02 -0.48
N CYS A 144 3.61 18.67 -0.69
CA CYS A 144 4.32 18.65 -1.97
C CYS A 144 5.67 17.96 -1.82
N ASN A 145 5.76 16.72 -2.31
CA ASN A 145 6.98 15.91 -2.39
C ASN A 145 7.47 15.80 -3.85
N GLY A 146 8.53 15.02 -4.06
CA GLY A 146 9.08 14.71 -5.37
C GLY A 146 10.11 15.72 -5.86
N TYR A 147 10.54 15.57 -7.11
CA TYR A 147 11.48 16.50 -7.73
C TYR A 147 10.78 17.79 -8.13
N LYS A 148 11.33 18.94 -7.75
CA LYS A 148 10.69 20.25 -7.92
C LYS A 148 11.59 21.17 -8.75
N ASP A 149 11.09 21.58 -9.90
CA ASP A 149 11.62 22.71 -10.67
C ASP A 149 11.00 24.03 -10.18
N SER A 150 11.47 25.17 -10.70
CA SER A 150 10.90 26.50 -10.40
C SER A 150 9.39 26.53 -10.69
N GLU A 151 8.93 25.90 -11.79
CA GLU A 151 7.51 25.88 -12.13
C GLU A 151 6.65 25.14 -11.08
N PHE A 152 7.12 24.00 -10.58
CA PHE A 152 6.46 23.30 -9.47
C PHE A 152 6.38 24.22 -8.25
N LEU A 153 7.51 24.81 -7.83
CA LEU A 153 7.59 25.61 -6.60
C LEU A 153 6.67 26.82 -6.69
N ARG A 154 6.68 27.51 -7.84
CA ARG A 154 5.77 28.62 -8.15
C ARG A 154 4.31 28.18 -8.10
N LEU A 155 3.96 27.02 -8.65
CA LEU A 155 2.60 26.48 -8.59
C LEU A 155 2.17 26.16 -7.15
N ALA A 156 3.08 25.66 -6.31
CA ALA A 156 2.81 25.41 -4.91
C ALA A 156 2.56 26.72 -4.14
N CYS A 157 3.33 27.78 -4.41
CA CYS A 157 3.07 29.13 -3.88
C CYS A 157 1.70 29.66 -4.35
N ILE A 158 1.34 29.48 -5.63
CA ILE A 158 0.01 29.86 -6.14
C ILE A 158 -1.09 29.10 -5.39
N GLY A 159 -0.91 27.79 -5.14
CA GLY A 159 -1.84 27.00 -4.33
C GLY A 159 -2.03 27.57 -2.91
N GLN A 160 -0.97 28.11 -2.30
CA GLN A 160 -1.06 28.80 -1.02
C GLN A 160 -1.88 30.09 -1.12
N ALA A 161 -1.69 30.88 -2.19
CA ALA A 161 -2.50 32.09 -2.44
C ALA A 161 -3.97 31.79 -2.78
N MET A 162 -4.28 30.60 -3.30
CA MET A 162 -5.66 30.13 -3.47
C MET A 162 -6.35 29.78 -2.14
N GLY A 163 -5.64 29.85 -1.00
CA GLY A 163 -6.18 29.60 0.33
C GLY A 163 -5.91 28.20 0.86
N HIS A 164 -5.28 27.31 0.10
CA HIS A 164 -4.88 25.99 0.60
C HIS A 164 -3.76 26.12 1.65
N SER A 165 -3.68 25.15 2.57
CA SER A 165 -2.53 25.01 3.48
C SER A 165 -1.47 24.17 2.79
N VAL A 166 -0.56 24.83 2.06
CA VAL A 166 0.49 24.16 1.27
C VAL A 166 1.75 23.98 2.10
N LYS A 167 2.26 22.75 2.13
CA LYS A 167 3.51 22.36 2.77
C LYS A 167 4.48 21.86 1.72
N ILE A 168 5.50 22.66 1.40
CA ILE A 168 6.52 22.31 0.40
C ILE A 168 7.64 21.55 1.09
N VAL A 169 7.77 20.25 0.80
CA VAL A 169 8.78 19.40 1.42
C VAL A 169 10.07 19.46 0.63
N VAL A 170 11.11 20.09 1.17
CA VAL A 170 12.45 20.11 0.58
C VAL A 170 13.06 18.72 0.69
N GLU A 171 13.39 18.12 -0.46
CA GLU A 171 13.99 16.79 -0.54
C GLU A 171 15.44 16.82 -1.03
N LYS A 172 15.87 17.97 -1.58
CA LYS A 172 17.25 18.27 -1.98
C LYS A 172 17.59 19.69 -1.55
N LEU A 173 18.78 19.89 -0.98
CA LEU A 173 19.16 21.20 -0.45
C LEU A 173 19.15 22.30 -1.53
N SER A 174 19.44 21.94 -2.79
CA SER A 174 19.38 22.86 -3.93
C SER A 174 17.98 23.41 -4.21
N GLU A 175 16.91 22.73 -3.82
CA GLU A 175 15.52 23.20 -4.00
C GLU A 175 15.25 24.45 -3.16
N LEU A 176 15.96 24.61 -2.03
CA LEU A 176 15.72 25.69 -1.09
C LEU A 176 16.05 27.06 -1.69
N THR A 177 17.12 27.17 -2.46
CA THR A 177 17.49 28.43 -3.14
C THR A 177 16.39 28.85 -4.11
N THR A 178 15.98 27.95 -5.00
CA THR A 178 14.90 28.23 -5.97
C THR A 178 13.58 28.53 -5.28
N LEU A 179 13.25 27.83 -4.18
CA LEU A 179 12.04 28.09 -3.42
C LEU A 179 12.04 29.50 -2.81
N LEU A 180 13.15 29.92 -2.22
CA LEU A 180 13.28 31.28 -1.65
C LEU A 180 13.13 32.36 -2.72
N GLU A 181 13.72 32.16 -3.90
CA GLU A 181 13.54 33.05 -5.05
C GLU A 181 12.06 33.16 -5.47
N GLU A 182 11.34 32.04 -5.58
CA GLU A 182 9.91 32.06 -5.93
C GLU A 182 9.04 32.70 -4.84
N ILE A 183 9.37 32.48 -3.56
CA ILE A 183 8.70 33.12 -2.42
C ILE A 183 8.85 34.63 -2.49
N ASP A 184 10.08 35.12 -2.72
CA ASP A 184 10.36 36.56 -2.77
C ASP A 184 9.76 37.22 -4.03
N ASN A 185 9.78 36.52 -5.17
CA ASN A 185 9.19 37.00 -6.42
C ASN A 185 7.66 37.14 -6.34
N LEU A 186 6.99 36.21 -5.66
CA LEU A 186 5.53 36.20 -5.54
C LEU A 186 5.00 36.92 -4.29
N GLY A 187 5.84 37.12 -3.28
CA GLY A 187 5.42 37.60 -1.96
C GLY A 187 4.49 36.62 -1.23
N ILE A 188 4.57 35.33 -1.53
CA ILE A 188 3.74 34.27 -0.92
C ILE A 188 4.64 33.33 -0.13
N GLU A 189 4.32 33.13 1.15
CA GLU A 189 5.11 32.33 2.08
C GLU A 189 4.37 31.03 2.47
N PRO A 190 4.50 29.93 1.69
CA PRO A 190 3.99 28.63 2.09
C PRO A 190 4.86 28.03 3.22
N ALA A 191 4.30 27.07 3.96
CA ALA A 191 5.06 26.33 4.95
C ALA A 191 6.11 25.44 4.27
N ILE A 192 7.31 25.41 4.82
CA ILE A 192 8.43 24.57 4.39
C ILE A 192 8.52 23.36 5.30
N GLY A 193 8.47 22.18 4.68
CA GLY A 193 8.84 20.91 5.29
C GLY A 193 10.26 20.51 4.90
N ILE A 194 10.97 19.78 5.75
CA ILE A 194 12.26 19.15 5.37
C ILE A 194 12.10 17.63 5.46
N ARG A 195 12.37 16.92 4.35
CA ARG A 195 12.45 15.45 4.37
C ARG A 195 13.79 15.00 4.92
N ILE A 196 13.79 14.26 6.03
CA ILE A 196 15.01 13.78 6.68
C ILE A 196 15.27 12.31 6.30
N ARG A 197 16.51 11.97 5.96
CA ARG A 197 16.92 10.58 5.76
C ARG A 197 17.07 9.88 7.10
N LEU A 198 16.47 8.69 7.20
CA LEU A 198 16.58 7.81 8.35
C LEU A 198 17.68 6.77 8.13
N ASN A 199 18.43 6.46 9.17
CA ASN A 199 19.40 5.37 9.18
C ASN A 199 18.73 4.03 9.54
N SER A 200 17.58 4.05 10.22
CA SER A 200 16.95 2.87 10.81
C SER A 200 15.98 2.09 9.91
N VAL A 201 15.96 2.35 8.60
CA VAL A 201 14.93 1.79 7.69
C VAL A 201 15.04 0.27 7.51
N GLY A 202 13.87 -0.40 7.51
CA GLY A 202 13.70 -1.85 7.53
C GLY A 202 14.27 -2.61 6.33
N LYS A 203 14.53 -3.91 6.52
CA LYS A 203 14.92 -4.86 5.46
C LYS A 203 13.70 -5.30 4.65
N GLY A 204 13.67 -5.09 3.33
CA GLY A 204 12.53 -5.47 2.47
C GLY A 204 12.71 -5.14 0.97
N LYS A 205 11.84 -5.72 0.11
CA LYS A 205 11.91 -5.54 -1.37
C LYS A 205 11.72 -4.09 -1.84
N TRP A 206 11.07 -3.24 -1.03
CA TRP A 206 10.78 -1.82 -1.34
C TRP A 206 11.75 -0.82 -0.70
N GLN A 207 12.90 -1.30 -0.20
CA GLN A 207 13.94 -0.51 0.47
C GLN A 207 14.40 0.74 -0.30
N ASN A 208 14.32 0.76 -1.63
CA ASN A 208 14.82 1.88 -2.43
C ASN A 208 13.98 3.17 -2.33
N THR A 209 12.86 3.15 -1.59
CA THR A 209 11.98 4.31 -1.39
C THR A 209 12.22 5.08 -0.09
N GLY A 210 12.90 4.48 0.89
CA GLY A 210 13.21 5.07 2.21
C GLY A 210 14.62 4.71 2.71
N GLY A 211 15.21 5.55 3.55
CA GLY A 211 16.50 5.30 4.21
C GLY A 211 17.71 5.98 3.57
N GLU A 212 18.93 5.66 4.06
CA GLU A 212 20.20 6.30 3.65
C GLU A 212 20.47 6.23 2.13
N LYS A 213 20.09 5.12 1.49
CA LYS A 213 20.18 4.89 0.03
C LYS A 213 19.00 5.48 -0.77
N GLY A 214 18.05 6.11 -0.10
CA GLY A 214 16.91 6.77 -0.73
C GLY A 214 17.35 7.90 -1.66
N LYS A 215 16.68 8.03 -2.81
CA LYS A 215 16.96 9.11 -3.78
C LYS A 215 16.61 10.51 -3.27
N PHE A 216 15.83 10.59 -2.20
CA PHE A 216 15.22 11.81 -1.65
C PHE A 216 15.50 11.95 -0.16
N GLY A 217 15.47 13.19 0.31
CA GLY A 217 15.70 13.56 1.70
C GLY A 217 17.12 14.04 1.95
N LEU A 218 17.27 14.78 3.05
CA LEU A 218 18.51 15.40 3.50
C LEU A 218 19.16 14.55 4.61
N THR A 219 20.48 14.46 4.58
CA THR A 219 21.26 13.98 5.74
C THR A 219 21.18 14.99 6.89
N ALA A 220 21.49 14.58 8.13
CA ALA A 220 21.48 15.48 9.28
C ALA A 220 22.33 16.77 9.04
N GLY A 221 23.51 16.64 8.43
CA GLY A 221 24.35 17.81 8.07
C GLY A 221 23.71 18.72 7.03
N GLN A 222 22.98 18.16 6.05
CA GLN A 222 22.23 18.95 5.07
C GLN A 222 21.00 19.63 5.69
N VAL A 223 20.34 19.00 6.67
CA VAL A 223 19.24 19.62 7.44
C VAL A 223 19.75 20.83 8.21
N LEU A 224 20.87 20.71 8.92
CA LEU A 224 21.49 21.86 9.61
C LEU A 224 21.89 22.96 8.62
N SER A 225 22.40 22.57 7.44
CA SER A 225 22.69 23.54 6.38
C SER A 225 21.43 24.27 5.89
N ALA A 226 20.30 23.56 5.75
CA ALA A 226 19.01 24.17 5.39
C ALA A 226 18.53 25.18 6.44
N VAL A 227 18.68 24.85 7.73
CA VAL A 227 18.37 25.76 8.84
C VAL A 227 19.19 27.04 8.74
N GLU A 228 20.50 26.93 8.50
CA GLU A 228 21.37 28.11 8.37
C GLU A 228 21.06 28.95 7.12
N VAL A 229 20.71 28.31 6.00
CA VAL A 229 20.25 29.02 4.79
C VAL A 229 18.96 29.81 5.10
N LEU A 230 17.98 29.20 5.77
CA LEU A 230 16.74 29.88 6.14
C LEU A 230 16.95 31.02 7.12
N LYS A 231 17.82 30.84 8.13
CA LYS A 231 18.21 31.92 9.05
C LYS A 231 18.83 33.10 8.31
N LYS A 232 19.78 32.83 7.40
CA LYS A 232 20.46 33.86 6.60
C LYS A 232 19.49 34.72 5.79
N HIS A 233 18.39 34.13 5.32
CA HIS A 233 17.35 34.83 4.56
C HIS A 233 16.22 35.39 5.45
N ASN A 234 16.31 35.26 6.79
CA ASN A 234 15.25 35.63 7.74
C ASN A 234 13.90 34.91 7.47
N LYS A 235 13.94 33.65 7.03
CA LYS A 235 12.78 32.83 6.66
C LYS A 235 12.66 31.55 7.50
N LEU A 236 13.35 31.46 8.64
CA LEU A 236 13.30 30.27 9.51
C LEU A 236 11.88 29.96 10.01
N HIS A 237 11.02 30.98 10.16
CA HIS A 237 9.61 30.82 10.56
C HIS A 237 8.78 29.99 9.57
N LEU A 238 9.26 29.80 8.35
CA LEU A 238 8.61 28.96 7.35
C LEU A 238 8.91 27.48 7.55
N MET A 239 10.02 27.10 8.19
CA MET A 239 10.33 25.69 8.48
C MET A 239 9.46 25.19 9.64
N GLN A 240 8.28 24.68 9.29
CA GLN A 240 7.23 24.31 10.23
C GLN A 240 7.02 22.79 10.31
N MET A 241 7.60 22.03 9.38
CA MET A 241 7.38 20.59 9.29
C MET A 241 8.68 19.80 9.08
N VAL A 242 8.75 18.62 9.72
CA VAL A 242 9.69 17.56 9.31
C VAL A 242 8.89 16.42 8.69
N HIS A 243 9.39 15.88 7.60
CA HIS A 243 8.77 14.79 6.87
C HIS A 243 9.72 13.57 6.83
N PHE A 244 9.14 12.39 6.96
CA PHE A 244 9.83 11.12 6.89
C PHE A 244 9.07 10.17 5.99
N HIS A 245 9.79 9.26 5.33
CA HIS A 245 9.17 8.19 4.57
C HIS A 245 9.88 6.88 4.87
N ILE A 246 9.21 6.06 5.69
CA ILE A 246 9.75 4.77 6.14
C ILE A 246 9.75 3.76 4.98
N GLY A 247 8.80 3.88 4.05
CA GLY A 247 8.65 3.02 2.87
C GLY A 247 7.17 2.69 2.62
N SER A 248 6.90 1.78 1.67
CA SER A 248 5.55 1.24 1.42
C SER A 248 5.45 -0.21 1.92
N GLN A 249 4.28 -0.60 2.42
CA GLN A 249 3.97 -1.96 2.87
C GLN A 249 5.00 -2.46 3.91
N ILE A 250 5.12 -1.76 5.04
CA ILE A 250 5.99 -2.20 6.12
C ILE A 250 5.28 -3.32 6.87
N ALA A 251 5.72 -4.57 6.70
CA ALA A 251 5.03 -5.73 7.25
C ALA A 251 5.20 -5.92 8.76
N ASN A 252 6.21 -5.30 9.37
CA ASN A 252 6.59 -5.52 10.76
C ASN A 252 6.51 -4.24 11.60
N ILE A 253 5.64 -4.24 12.61
CA ILE A 253 5.45 -3.07 13.50
C ILE A 253 6.72 -2.63 14.21
N ARG A 254 7.64 -3.56 14.49
CA ARG A 254 8.93 -3.21 15.14
C ARG A 254 9.81 -2.33 14.26
N ASP A 255 9.76 -2.49 12.94
CA ASP A 255 10.50 -1.64 12.01
C ASP A 255 9.91 -0.23 11.96
N ILE A 256 8.58 -0.12 12.02
CA ILE A 256 7.88 1.18 12.14
C ILE A 256 8.26 1.84 13.46
N HIS A 257 8.16 1.14 14.59
CA HIS A 257 8.51 1.67 15.90
C HIS A 257 9.97 2.17 15.97
N ARG A 258 10.92 1.40 15.42
CA ARG A 258 12.34 1.81 15.38
C ARG A 258 12.51 3.10 14.57
N ALA A 259 11.88 3.19 13.39
CA ALA A 259 11.93 4.38 12.56
C ALA A 259 11.30 5.60 13.23
N LEU A 260 10.12 5.43 13.86
CA LEU A 260 9.42 6.51 14.56
C LEU A 260 10.24 7.09 15.72
N ARG A 261 11.00 6.27 16.46
CA ARG A 261 11.89 6.77 17.51
C ARG A 261 13.00 7.67 16.95
N GLU A 262 13.57 7.31 15.80
CA GLU A 262 14.54 8.15 15.10
C GLU A 262 13.89 9.46 14.60
N CYS A 263 12.69 9.37 14.00
CA CYS A 263 11.91 10.55 13.57
C CYS A 263 11.65 11.51 14.74
N ALA A 264 11.17 10.99 15.86
CA ALA A 264 10.87 11.73 17.08
C ALA A 264 12.13 12.42 17.63
N ARG A 265 13.28 11.73 17.61
CA ARG A 265 14.56 12.32 18.01
C ARG A 265 14.96 13.50 17.11
N HIS A 266 14.83 13.37 15.79
CA HIS A 266 15.12 14.47 14.87
C HIS A 266 14.22 15.68 15.10
N PHE A 267 12.92 15.46 15.33
CA PHE A 267 11.98 16.52 15.68
C PHE A 267 12.41 17.26 16.95
N ALA A 268 12.76 16.52 18.01
CA ALA A 268 13.16 17.12 19.28
C ALA A 268 14.45 17.94 19.16
N GLU A 269 15.48 17.41 18.50
CA GLU A 269 16.75 18.11 18.29
C GLU A 269 16.57 19.42 17.50
N LEU A 270 15.78 19.40 16.42
CA LEU A 270 15.52 20.61 15.64
C LEU A 270 14.70 21.64 16.41
N THR A 271 13.73 21.19 17.21
CA THR A 271 12.95 22.08 18.09
C THR A 271 13.85 22.74 19.13
N GLN A 272 14.80 22.00 19.71
CA GLN A 272 15.80 22.53 20.65
C GLN A 272 16.79 23.51 19.99
N LEU A 273 16.99 23.42 18.67
CA LEU A 273 17.71 24.41 17.87
C LEU A 273 16.86 25.65 17.52
N ASN A 274 15.69 25.80 18.15
CA ASN A 274 14.72 26.89 17.93
C ASN A 274 14.14 26.92 16.51
N VAL A 275 14.12 25.78 15.81
CA VAL A 275 13.33 25.66 14.58
C VAL A 275 11.84 25.59 14.98
N PRO A 276 10.96 26.42 14.41
CA PRO A 276 9.56 26.53 14.82
C PRO A 276 8.69 25.40 14.23
N LEU A 277 9.11 24.16 14.46
CA LEU A 277 8.40 22.96 14.01
C LEU A 277 7.09 22.83 14.80
N ASN A 278 5.99 22.68 14.06
CA ASN A 278 4.66 22.45 14.63
C ASN A 278 3.97 21.20 14.04
N THR A 279 4.57 20.58 13.02
CA THR A 279 4.02 19.43 12.32
C THR A 279 5.09 18.36 12.08
N VAL A 280 4.73 17.10 12.26
CA VAL A 280 5.51 15.93 11.87
C VAL A 280 4.71 15.12 10.87
N ASP A 281 5.32 14.80 9.74
CA ASP A 281 4.74 13.93 8.74
C ASP A 281 5.52 12.62 8.70
N VAL A 282 4.89 11.52 9.10
CA VAL A 282 5.53 10.21 9.14
C VAL A 282 5.45 9.47 7.81
N GLY A 283 4.83 10.09 6.80
CA GLY A 283 4.66 9.54 5.47
C GLY A 283 3.75 8.32 5.46
N GLY A 284 3.95 7.47 4.45
CA GLY A 284 3.26 6.19 4.34
C GLY A 284 3.94 5.07 5.14
N GLY A 285 3.53 3.83 4.86
CA GLY A 285 4.14 2.63 5.43
C GLY A 285 3.17 1.69 6.10
N LEU A 286 1.99 2.20 6.49
CA LEU A 286 0.86 1.38 6.93
C LEU A 286 0.56 0.31 5.87
N GLY A 287 0.69 -0.95 6.27
CA GLY A 287 0.50 -2.12 5.43
C GLY A 287 -0.97 -2.41 5.18
N VAL A 288 -1.18 -3.41 4.31
CA VAL A 288 -2.46 -4.08 4.08
C VAL A 288 -2.21 -5.58 4.13
N ASP A 289 -3.06 -6.33 4.83
CA ASP A 289 -2.94 -7.79 4.88
C ASP A 289 -3.63 -8.42 3.66
N TYR A 290 -2.91 -8.58 2.55
CA TYR A 290 -3.47 -9.17 1.32
C TYR A 290 -3.66 -10.68 1.42
N GLU A 291 -2.90 -11.35 2.29
CA GLU A 291 -2.97 -12.80 2.49
C GLU A 291 -3.99 -13.19 3.58
N GLY A 292 -4.32 -12.25 4.47
CA GLY A 292 -5.09 -12.53 5.69
C GLY A 292 -4.31 -13.34 6.72
N SER A 293 -2.98 -13.38 6.60
CA SER A 293 -2.14 -14.24 7.43
C SER A 293 -1.71 -13.59 8.75
N GLY A 294 -1.92 -12.28 8.91
CA GLY A 294 -1.47 -11.51 10.08
C GLY A 294 0.04 -11.62 10.32
N SER A 295 0.82 -11.82 9.26
CA SER A 295 2.23 -12.22 9.33
C SER A 295 3.19 -11.11 8.91
N ARG A 296 4.49 -11.42 8.92
CA ARG A 296 5.53 -10.49 8.43
C ARG A 296 5.90 -10.74 6.97
N SER A 297 5.06 -11.46 6.23
CA SER A 297 5.28 -11.70 4.80
C SER A 297 5.24 -10.38 4.02
N ALA A 298 5.81 -10.37 2.81
CA ALA A 298 5.88 -9.16 1.99
C ALA A 298 4.49 -8.63 1.56
N CYS A 299 3.47 -9.50 1.55
CA CYS A 299 2.09 -9.18 1.19
C CYS A 299 1.14 -9.23 2.40
N SER A 300 1.68 -9.19 3.63
CA SER A 300 0.91 -9.15 4.87
C SER A 300 1.42 -8.05 5.80
N MET A 301 0.84 -7.96 6.99
CA MET A 301 1.33 -7.15 8.11
C MET A 301 0.96 -7.79 9.44
N ASN A 302 1.82 -7.62 10.45
CA ASN A 302 1.65 -8.27 11.76
C ASN A 302 1.05 -7.34 12.83
N TYR A 303 0.31 -6.33 12.43
CA TYR A 303 -0.24 -5.29 13.31
C TYR A 303 -1.53 -4.71 12.76
N THR A 304 -2.28 -4.00 13.60
CA THR A 304 -3.54 -3.33 13.22
C THR A 304 -3.36 -1.83 13.00
N VAL A 305 -4.38 -1.18 12.42
CA VAL A 305 -4.41 0.28 12.24
C VAL A 305 -4.31 1.02 13.58
N GLU A 306 -4.98 0.51 14.61
CA GLU A 306 -4.93 1.04 15.99
C GLU A 306 -3.55 0.87 16.62
N GLU A 307 -2.91 -0.28 16.41
CA GLU A 307 -1.53 -0.48 16.87
C GLU A 307 -0.56 0.48 16.17
N TYR A 308 -0.69 0.66 14.86
CA TYR A 308 0.08 1.65 14.12
C TYR A 308 -0.11 3.06 14.67
N ALA A 309 -1.37 3.51 14.82
CA ALA A 309 -1.69 4.84 15.35
C ALA A 309 -1.11 5.07 16.76
N ARG A 310 -1.24 4.07 17.65
CA ARG A 310 -0.63 4.12 19.00
C ARG A 310 0.88 4.26 18.93
N ASN A 311 1.57 3.49 18.08
CA ASN A 311 3.02 3.58 17.95
C ASN A 311 3.47 4.97 17.45
N VAL A 312 2.76 5.55 16.48
CA VAL A 312 3.05 6.91 15.98
C VAL A 312 2.87 7.95 17.08
N VAL A 313 1.71 7.98 17.74
CA VAL A 313 1.43 8.96 18.80
C VAL A 313 2.40 8.82 19.96
N ASN A 314 2.64 7.59 20.44
CA ASN A 314 3.52 7.33 21.57
C ASN A 314 4.95 7.81 21.31
N ALA A 315 5.48 7.60 20.10
CA ALA A 315 6.86 7.98 19.79
C ALA A 315 7.10 9.49 19.93
N PHE A 316 6.15 10.31 19.46
CA PHE A 316 6.25 11.77 19.58
C PHE A 316 5.82 12.27 20.96
N ALA A 317 4.85 11.64 21.62
CA ALA A 317 4.49 11.99 23.00
C ALA A 317 5.69 11.80 23.94
N GLU A 318 6.31 10.61 23.91
CA GLU A 318 7.44 10.26 24.77
C GLU A 318 8.62 11.24 24.61
N VAL A 319 8.97 11.62 23.38
CA VAL A 319 10.07 12.55 23.15
C VAL A 319 9.71 13.98 23.57
N CYS A 320 8.45 14.38 23.40
CA CYS A 320 8.00 15.71 23.81
C CYS A 320 7.99 15.82 25.34
N ASP A 321 7.43 14.83 26.02
CA ASP A 321 7.38 14.78 27.49
C ASP A 321 8.79 14.79 28.09
N GLN A 322 9.71 13.99 27.53
CA GLN A 322 11.10 13.92 27.99
C GLN A 322 11.85 15.25 27.88
N HIS A 323 11.50 16.07 26.88
CA HIS A 323 12.20 17.32 26.58
C HIS A 323 11.35 18.57 26.86
N ASN A 324 10.18 18.42 27.51
CA ASN A 324 9.21 19.48 27.74
C ASN A 324 8.85 20.28 26.46
N LEU A 325 8.64 19.58 25.35
CA LEU A 325 8.27 20.16 24.06
C LEU A 325 6.76 20.13 23.83
N THR A 326 6.27 21.01 22.97
CA THR A 326 4.87 20.98 22.54
C THR A 326 4.63 19.82 21.57
N HIS A 327 3.53 19.10 21.74
CA HIS A 327 3.09 18.06 20.83
C HIS A 327 2.83 18.60 19.41
N PRO A 328 3.57 18.16 18.38
CA PRO A 328 3.33 18.58 17.00
C PRO A 328 2.02 18.00 16.45
N ALA A 329 1.45 18.63 15.43
CA ALA A 329 0.44 17.98 14.60
C ALA A 329 1.05 16.79 13.86
N ILE A 330 0.31 15.69 13.72
CA ILE A 330 0.74 14.48 13.03
C ILE A 330 0.03 14.39 11.67
N ILE A 331 0.83 14.17 10.62
CA ILE A 331 0.37 13.80 9.29
C ILE A 331 0.81 12.36 8.99
N THR A 332 -0.07 11.60 8.33
CA THR A 332 0.29 10.31 7.72
C THR A 332 -0.15 10.28 6.26
N GLU A 333 0.62 9.64 5.39
CA GLU A 333 0.37 9.48 3.95
C GLU A 333 -0.04 8.03 3.60
N SER A 334 -1.04 7.48 4.30
CA SER A 334 -1.39 6.05 4.25
C SER A 334 -2.24 5.66 3.03
N GLY A 335 -1.83 6.05 1.81
CA GLY A 335 -2.65 5.92 0.61
C GLY A 335 -3.07 4.48 0.26
N ARG A 336 -2.15 3.51 0.36
CA ARG A 336 -2.46 2.09 0.12
C ARG A 336 -3.56 1.59 1.06
N ALA A 337 -3.43 1.92 2.34
CA ALA A 337 -4.39 1.51 3.37
C ALA A 337 -5.78 2.11 3.15
N LEU A 338 -5.89 3.29 2.53
CA LEU A 338 -7.17 3.91 2.22
C LEU A 338 -7.87 3.30 0.99
N THR A 339 -7.12 2.78 0.02
CA THR A 339 -7.68 2.39 -1.29
C THR A 339 -7.56 0.91 -1.64
N ALA A 340 -6.94 0.05 -0.84
CA ALA A 340 -6.71 -1.34 -1.25
C ALA A 340 -8.03 -2.12 -1.48
N HIS A 341 -8.98 -2.04 -0.56
CA HIS A 341 -10.20 -2.87 -0.60
C HIS A 341 -11.33 -2.32 -1.46
N HIS A 342 -11.28 -1.04 -1.87
CA HIS A 342 -12.45 -0.38 -2.46
C HIS A 342 -12.79 -0.84 -3.89
N ALA A 343 -11.97 -1.67 -4.53
CA ALA A 343 -12.15 -2.04 -5.93
C ALA A 343 -11.99 -3.54 -6.17
N VAL A 344 -12.87 -4.10 -7.00
CA VAL A 344 -12.88 -5.52 -7.39
C VAL A 344 -12.93 -5.61 -8.91
N LEU A 345 -12.00 -6.35 -9.50
CA LEU A 345 -12.04 -6.70 -10.92
C LEU A 345 -12.84 -7.99 -11.08
N ILE A 346 -13.92 -7.93 -11.85
CA ILE A 346 -14.78 -9.08 -12.15
C ILE A 346 -14.57 -9.48 -13.60
N THR A 347 -14.29 -10.77 -13.84
CA THR A 347 -14.12 -11.36 -15.17
C THR A 347 -14.69 -12.78 -15.18
N ASP A 348 -14.98 -13.33 -16.35
CA ASP A 348 -15.37 -14.72 -16.54
C ASP A 348 -14.18 -15.64 -16.86
N VAL A 349 -14.38 -16.92 -16.60
CA VAL A 349 -13.52 -18.00 -17.11
C VAL A 349 -14.10 -18.39 -18.48
N ILE A 350 -13.39 -18.04 -19.55
CA ILE A 350 -13.85 -18.27 -20.93
C ILE A 350 -13.61 -19.71 -21.40
N ASP A 351 -12.61 -20.39 -20.83
CA ASP A 351 -12.25 -21.76 -21.18
C ASP A 351 -11.48 -22.44 -20.04
N VAL A 352 -11.50 -23.78 -20.00
CA VAL A 352 -10.79 -24.61 -19.01
C VAL A 352 -10.13 -25.78 -19.71
N GLU A 353 -8.80 -25.71 -19.85
CA GLU A 353 -8.00 -26.86 -20.23
C GLU A 353 -7.85 -27.82 -19.04
N LYS A 354 -8.38 -29.03 -19.19
CA LYS A 354 -8.24 -30.08 -18.19
C LYS A 354 -7.09 -30.98 -18.59
N ALA A 355 -6.30 -31.42 -17.62
CA ALA A 355 -5.34 -32.48 -17.85
C ALA A 355 -6.05 -33.67 -18.51
N PRO A 356 -5.49 -34.27 -19.57
CA PRO A 356 -6.13 -35.36 -20.28
C PRO A 356 -6.37 -36.52 -19.30
N ASN A 357 -7.65 -36.79 -19.01
CA ASN A 357 -8.07 -37.92 -18.19
C ASN A 357 -8.15 -39.18 -19.06
N HIS A 358 -7.01 -39.67 -19.54
CA HIS A 358 -6.92 -41.04 -20.07
C HIS A 358 -6.92 -42.00 -18.88
N LEU A 359 -8.12 -42.29 -18.36
CA LEU A 359 -8.29 -43.17 -17.20
C LEU A 359 -7.90 -44.63 -17.50
N ASN A 360 -7.77 -45.00 -18.78
CA ASN A 360 -7.38 -46.33 -19.24
C ASN A 360 -6.43 -46.20 -20.45
N PRO A 361 -5.11 -46.03 -20.24
CA PRO A 361 -4.17 -46.18 -21.34
C PRO A 361 -4.24 -47.61 -21.90
N GLU A 362 -3.99 -47.75 -23.20
CA GLU A 362 -3.88 -49.06 -23.85
C GLU A 362 -2.45 -49.63 -23.69
N PRO A 363 -2.28 -50.97 -23.70
CA PRO A 363 -0.95 -51.56 -23.70
C PRO A 363 -0.13 -51.10 -24.92
N PRO A 364 1.20 -50.94 -24.79
CA PRO A 364 2.08 -50.65 -25.93
C PRO A 364 1.97 -51.72 -27.03
N LEU A 365 2.26 -51.33 -28.27
CA LEU A 365 2.28 -52.26 -29.42
C LEU A 365 3.56 -53.10 -29.40
N GLU A 366 3.57 -54.27 -30.05
CA GLU A 366 4.73 -55.19 -30.07
C GLU A 366 6.05 -54.57 -30.55
N ASN A 367 6.00 -53.46 -31.30
CA ASN A 367 7.17 -52.75 -31.83
C ASN A 367 7.38 -51.35 -31.21
N SER A 368 6.72 -51.05 -30.09
CA SER A 368 6.90 -49.78 -29.38
C SER A 368 8.28 -49.69 -28.70
N ALA A 369 8.75 -48.48 -28.43
CA ALA A 369 9.99 -48.29 -27.67
C ALA A 369 9.89 -48.92 -26.25
N LEU A 370 10.98 -49.54 -25.78
CA LEU A 370 11.03 -50.27 -24.50
C LEU A 370 10.55 -49.44 -23.30
N VAL A 371 10.82 -48.13 -23.31
CA VAL A 371 10.41 -47.22 -22.23
C VAL A 371 8.89 -47.19 -22.05
N LEU A 372 8.10 -47.40 -23.12
CA LEU A 372 6.64 -47.51 -23.03
C LEU A 372 6.21 -48.81 -22.32
N ASP A 373 6.90 -49.93 -22.57
CA ASP A 373 6.64 -51.19 -21.87
C ASP A 373 6.96 -51.10 -20.38
N GLU A 374 8.05 -50.43 -20.03
CA GLU A 374 8.43 -50.19 -18.63
C GLU A 374 7.41 -49.29 -17.92
N MET A 375 6.94 -48.23 -18.59
CA MET A 375 5.86 -47.38 -18.09
C MET A 375 4.55 -48.17 -17.91
N TRP A 376 4.22 -49.05 -18.86
CA TRP A 376 3.05 -49.94 -18.77
C TRP A 376 3.17 -50.89 -17.57
N GLN A 377 4.33 -51.50 -17.35
CA GLN A 377 4.57 -52.37 -16.19
C GLN A 377 4.50 -51.60 -14.86
N CYS A 378 4.95 -50.36 -14.80
CA CYS A 378 4.76 -49.49 -13.62
C CYS A 378 3.27 -49.28 -13.33
N LEU A 379 2.46 -49.01 -14.35
CA LEU A 379 1.01 -48.85 -14.20
C LEU A 379 0.34 -50.15 -13.72
N GLN A 380 0.70 -51.31 -14.29
CA GLN A 380 0.12 -52.61 -13.90
C GLN A 380 0.46 -53.01 -12.46
N ARG A 381 1.58 -52.53 -11.91
CA ARG A 381 1.97 -52.73 -10.50
C ARG A 381 1.30 -51.73 -9.54
N LEU A 382 0.55 -50.78 -10.10
CA LEU A 382 -0.42 -49.86 -9.51
C LEU A 382 -1.03 -50.31 -8.16
N ASN A 383 -0.42 -50.03 -7.00
CA ASN A 383 -1.11 -50.30 -5.72
C ASN A 383 -0.77 -49.28 -4.61
N PRO A 384 -1.66 -49.10 -3.61
CA PRO A 384 -1.47 -48.09 -2.56
C PRO A 384 -0.17 -48.20 -1.76
N ARG A 385 0.43 -49.39 -1.63
CA ARG A 385 1.68 -49.58 -0.87
C ARG A 385 2.90 -49.15 -1.68
N MET A 386 2.86 -49.32 -3.00
CA MET A 386 3.96 -49.00 -3.92
C MET A 386 3.78 -47.64 -4.60
N ALA A 387 2.73 -46.88 -4.30
CA ALA A 387 2.39 -45.66 -5.01
C ALA A 387 3.54 -44.63 -5.09
N LEU A 388 4.33 -44.48 -4.02
CA LEU A 388 5.47 -43.56 -4.00
C LEU A 388 6.64 -44.07 -4.86
N GLU A 389 6.93 -45.37 -4.80
CA GLU A 389 7.99 -46.00 -5.61
C GLU A 389 7.62 -45.92 -7.10
N ILE A 390 6.40 -46.31 -7.45
CA ILE A 390 5.87 -46.27 -8.82
C ILE A 390 5.83 -44.83 -9.35
N TYR A 391 5.54 -43.84 -8.51
CA TYR A 391 5.61 -42.44 -8.91
C TYR A 391 7.05 -42.02 -9.29
N HIS A 392 8.04 -42.42 -8.51
CA HIS A 392 9.45 -42.13 -8.83
C HIS A 392 9.90 -42.85 -10.11
N ASP A 393 9.56 -44.13 -10.27
CA ASP A 393 9.87 -44.90 -11.47
C ASP A 393 9.20 -44.28 -12.71
N ALA A 394 7.92 -43.93 -12.62
CA ALA A 394 7.19 -43.27 -13.70
C ALA A 394 7.79 -41.91 -14.07
N MET A 395 8.22 -41.11 -13.09
CA MET A 395 8.91 -39.83 -13.35
C MET A 395 10.25 -40.01 -14.03
N HIS A 396 11.02 -41.04 -13.65
CA HIS A 396 12.29 -41.37 -14.28
C HIS A 396 12.09 -41.81 -15.74
N LEU A 397 11.18 -42.77 -15.96
CA LEU A 397 10.85 -43.29 -17.29
C LEU A 397 10.24 -42.20 -18.20
N PHE A 398 9.42 -41.30 -17.65
CA PHE A 398 8.90 -40.15 -18.41
C PHE A 398 10.01 -39.21 -18.88
N SER A 399 11.01 -38.95 -18.03
CA SER A 399 12.19 -38.16 -18.42
C SER A 399 13.01 -38.87 -19.49
N GLU A 400 13.18 -40.19 -19.38
CA GLU A 400 13.90 -40.99 -20.38
C GLU A 400 13.15 -41.01 -21.71
N ALA A 401 11.84 -41.22 -21.71
CA ALA A 401 10.99 -41.16 -22.90
C ALA A 401 11.08 -39.77 -23.57
N HIS A 402 11.19 -38.70 -22.78
CA HIS A 402 11.39 -37.35 -23.29
C HIS A 402 12.72 -37.21 -24.02
N ASP A 403 13.81 -37.68 -23.42
CA ASP A 403 15.11 -37.68 -24.06
C ASP A 403 15.08 -38.53 -25.34
N GLN A 404 14.47 -39.71 -25.31
CA GLN A 404 14.32 -40.56 -26.50
C GLN A 404 13.51 -39.88 -27.61
N TYR A 405 12.42 -39.18 -27.28
CA TYR A 405 11.65 -38.39 -28.25
C TYR A 405 12.48 -37.27 -28.88
N VAL A 406 13.22 -36.50 -28.06
CA VAL A 406 14.10 -35.41 -28.54
C VAL A 406 15.19 -35.93 -29.48
N HIS A 407 15.71 -37.14 -29.24
CA HIS A 407 16.73 -37.77 -30.10
C HIS A 407 16.13 -38.55 -31.30
N GLY A 408 14.81 -38.54 -31.48
CA GLY A 408 14.12 -39.20 -32.60
C GLY A 408 14.03 -40.72 -32.48
N LEU A 409 14.18 -41.26 -31.27
CA LEU A 409 14.05 -42.69 -30.97
C LEU A 409 12.61 -43.11 -30.65
N VAL A 410 11.77 -42.16 -30.25
CA VAL A 410 10.33 -42.33 -29.97
C VAL A 410 9.56 -41.43 -30.91
N SER A 411 8.49 -41.95 -31.53
CA SER A 411 7.62 -41.19 -32.43
C SER A 411 6.66 -40.26 -31.68
N MET A 412 6.04 -39.30 -32.37
CA MET A 412 5.00 -38.45 -31.76
C MET A 412 3.79 -39.26 -31.25
N LEU A 413 3.48 -40.40 -31.88
CA LEU A 413 2.39 -41.28 -31.46
C LEU A 413 2.72 -42.02 -30.16
N GLU A 414 3.99 -42.35 -29.93
CA GLU A 414 4.45 -43.00 -28.70
C GLU A 414 4.75 -41.98 -27.59
N TRP A 415 5.04 -40.73 -27.95
CA TRP A 415 5.22 -39.61 -27.04
C TRP A 415 3.89 -39.07 -26.49
N ALA A 416 2.84 -39.10 -27.32
CA ALA A 416 1.47 -38.77 -26.92
C ALA A 416 0.86 -39.91 -26.10
#